data_AF-A0A3N5JP45-F1
#
_entry.id   AF-A0A3N5JP45-F1
#
_cell.length_a   1.000
_cell.length_b   1.000
_cell.length_c   1.000
_cell.angle_alpha   90.00
_cell.angle_beta   90.00
_cell.angle_gamma   90.00
#
_symmetry.space_group_name_H-M   'P 1'
#
loop_
_entity.id
_entity.type
_entity.pdbx_description
1 polymer ?
#
loop_
_entity_poly.entity_id
_entity_poly.type
_entity_poly.pdbx_seq_one_letter_code
_entity_poly.pdbx_strand_id
1 'polypeptide(L)' 'MPRVPGAAKGAALRGVKSRPIEEERRPWGSFHTLEEGPGYKVKRLVVLPGQRLSLQKHRHRAEHWVVVAGTATVTNGTQ' A
#
# COMPACT_ATOMS: atom_id res chain seq x y z
N MET A 1 -9.19 59.17 12.16
CA MET A 1 -9.65 57.95 11.45
C MET A 1 -9.27 58.12 9.98
N PRO A 2 -8.38 57.30 9.39
CA PRO A 2 -8.77 55.93 9.00
C PRO A 2 -7.66 54.83 9.03
N ARG A 3 -8.18 53.59 9.07
CA ARG A 3 -7.67 52.27 8.61
C ARG A 3 -6.43 51.61 9.25
N VAL A 4 -6.72 50.57 10.04
CA VAL A 4 -5.86 49.42 10.38
C VAL A 4 -5.70 48.49 9.15
N PRO A 5 -4.50 47.95 8.84
CA PRO A 5 -4.35 46.88 7.86
C PRO A 5 -4.73 45.53 8.47
N GLY A 6 -5.44 44.73 7.68
CA GLY A 6 -6.08 43.47 8.07
C GLY A 6 -5.11 42.34 8.41
N ALA A 7 -5.57 41.50 9.34
CA ALA A 7 -4.96 40.24 9.72
C ALA A 7 -4.78 39.31 8.51
N ALA A 8 -3.56 38.79 8.34
CA ALA A 8 -3.28 37.70 7.41
C ALA A 8 -4.03 36.44 7.88
N LYS A 9 -4.88 35.88 7.01
CA LYS A 9 -5.52 34.59 7.24
C LYS A 9 -4.44 33.50 7.26
N GLY A 10 -4.34 32.78 8.37
CA GLY A 10 -3.50 31.59 8.47
C GLY A 10 -3.85 30.60 7.36
N ALA A 11 -2.85 30.19 6.59
CA ALA A 11 -2.98 29.10 5.65
C ALA A 11 -3.23 27.82 6.45
N ALA A 12 -4.46 27.32 6.41
CA ALA A 12 -4.81 26.03 6.97
C ALA A 12 -3.99 24.94 6.27
N LEU A 13 -3.16 24.23 7.03
CA LEU A 13 -2.55 22.98 6.60
C LEU A 13 -3.69 22.04 6.18
N ARG A 14 -3.76 21.71 4.88
CA ARG A 14 -4.69 20.69 4.39
C ARG A 14 -4.33 19.37 5.06
N GLY A 15 -5.08 18.97 6.07
CA GLY A 15 -4.98 17.65 6.67
C GLY A 15 -5.11 16.59 5.58
N VAL A 16 -4.11 15.72 5.47
CA VAL A 16 -4.17 14.55 4.59
C VAL A 16 -5.31 13.67 5.10
N LYS A 17 -6.46 13.69 4.42
CA LYS A 17 -7.54 12.75 4.71
C LYS A 17 -7.08 11.38 4.22
N SER A 18 -6.61 10.54 5.15
CA SER A 18 -6.34 9.12 4.85
C SER A 18 -7.65 8.46 4.44
N ARG A 19 -7.74 8.02 3.19
CA ARG A 19 -8.83 7.12 2.78
C ARG A 19 -8.70 5.83 3.61
N PRO A 20 -9.82 5.27 4.12
CA PRO A 20 -9.76 3.98 4.78
C PRO A 20 -9.20 2.97 3.78
N ILE A 21 -8.13 2.30 4.19
CA ILE A 21 -7.47 1.28 3.40
C ILE A 21 -8.37 0.04 3.48
N GLU A 22 -8.97 -0.35 2.36
CA GLU A 22 -9.82 -1.54 2.30
C GLU A 22 -8.96 -2.80 2.42
N GLU A 23 -9.22 -3.59 3.47
CA GLU A 23 -8.56 -4.88 3.70
C GLU A 23 -9.41 -6.02 3.12
N GLU A 24 -8.82 -6.76 2.17
CA GLU A 24 -9.43 -7.95 1.60
C GLU A 24 -8.90 -9.20 2.31
N ARG A 25 -9.81 -10.03 2.82
CA ARG A 25 -9.48 -11.28 3.54
C ARG A 25 -9.54 -12.48 2.61
N ARG A 26 -8.54 -13.36 2.73
CA ARG A 26 -8.38 -14.60 1.97
C ARG A 26 -8.03 -15.76 2.91
N PRO A 27 -8.23 -17.02 2.50
CA PRO A 27 -7.91 -18.17 3.35
C PRO A 27 -6.43 -18.23 3.80
N TRP A 28 -5.52 -17.65 3.01
CA TRP A 28 -4.09 -17.57 3.33
C TRP A 28 -3.71 -16.38 4.22
N GLY A 29 -4.62 -15.42 4.46
CA GLY A 29 -4.36 -14.19 5.20
C GLY A 29 -5.12 -12.97 4.67
N SER A 30 -4.46 -11.83 4.50
CA SER A 30 -5.10 -10.61 3.99
C SER A 30 -4.18 -9.77 3.14
N PHE A 31 -4.76 -8.84 2.38
CA PHE A 31 -3.99 -7.77 1.76
C PHE A 31 -4.78 -6.48 1.70
N HIS A 32 -4.05 -5.39 1.50
CA HIS A 32 -4.63 -4.12 1.09
C HIS A 32 -3.77 -3.42 0.06
N THR A 33 -4.42 -2.64 -0.79
CA THR A 33 -3.74 -1.79 -1.78
C THR A 33 -3.38 -0.48 -1.12
N LEU A 34 -2.08 -0.20 -1.04
CA LEU A 34 -1.55 1.05 -0.49
C LEU A 34 -1.61 2.18 -1.52
N GLU A 35 -1.28 1.84 -2.76
CA GLU A 35 -1.23 2.79 -3.87
C GLU A 35 -1.45 2.06 -5.19
N GLU A 36 -2.06 2.75 -6.14
CA GLU A 36 -2.28 2.29 -7.50
C GLU A 36 -2.13 3.47 -8.46
N GLY A 37 -1.43 3.24 -9.56
CA GLY A 37 -1.23 4.23 -10.60
C GLY A 37 -0.95 3.57 -11.95
N PRO A 38 -0.67 4.36 -13.00
CA PRO A 38 -0.41 3.82 -14.33
C PRO A 38 0.77 2.85 -14.32
N GLY A 39 0.51 1.58 -14.59
CA GLY A 39 1.54 0.53 -14.71
C GLY A 39 2.04 -0.07 -13.41
N TYR A 40 1.52 0.33 -12.24
CA TYR A 40 1.96 -0.24 -10.96
C TYR A 40 0.84 -0.35 -9.92
N LYS A 41 1.06 -1.27 -8.98
CA LYS A 41 0.23 -1.41 -7.78
C LYS A 41 1.11 -1.82 -6.60
N VAL A 42 0.96 -1.12 -5.49
CA VAL A 42 1.65 -1.42 -4.23
C VAL A 42 0.65 -2.06 -3.27
N LYS A 43 0.96 -3.26 -2.81
CA LYS A 43 0.14 -3.99 -1.84
C LYS A 43 0.94 -4.32 -0.60
N ARG A 44 0.30 -4.28 0.56
CA ARG A 44 0.79 -4.93 1.77
C ARG A 44 -0.02 -6.20 1.97
N LEU A 45 0.68 -7.31 2.21
CA LEU A 45 0.09 -8.61 2.43
C LEU A 45 0.45 -9.11 3.84
N VAL A 46 -0.47 -9.85 4.44
CA VAL A 46 -0.23 -10.67 5.63
C VAL A 46 -0.49 -12.11 5.22
N VAL A 47 0.51 -12.98 5.36
CA VAL A 47 0.37 -14.43 5.13
C VAL A 47 0.42 -15.11 6.49
N LEU A 48 -0.60 -15.90 6.80
CA LEU A 48 -0.69 -16.61 8.08
C LEU A 48 0.35 -17.76 8.13
N PRO A 49 0.83 -18.16 9.32
CA PRO A 49 1.75 -19.27 9.46
C PRO A 49 1.24 -20.55 8.78
N GLY A 50 2.10 -21.22 8.02
CA GLY A 50 1.75 -22.44 7.26
C GLY A 50 0.91 -22.21 6.01
N GLN A 51 0.49 -20.98 5.71
CA GLN A 51 -0.23 -20.63 4.49
C GLN A 51 0.72 -20.17 3.39
N ARG A 52 0.19 -20.12 2.16
CA ARG A 52 0.93 -19.66 0.99
C ARG A 52 0.04 -18.92 0.00
N LEU A 53 0.67 -18.04 -0.77
CA LEU A 53 0.08 -17.52 -2.00
C LEU A 53 0.17 -18.58 -3.11
N SER A 54 -0.75 -18.53 -4.06
CA SER A 54 -0.66 -19.33 -5.28
C SER A 54 0.54 -18.88 -6.11
N LEU A 55 1.26 -19.82 -6.73
CA LEU A 55 2.37 -19.51 -7.64
C LEU A 55 1.87 -18.60 -8.77
N GLN A 56 2.58 -17.49 -9.00
CA GLN A 56 2.23 -16.51 -10.02
C GLN A 56 3.20 -16.57 -11.21
N LYS A 57 2.68 -16.46 -12.43
CA LYS A 57 3.47 -16.30 -13.66
C LYS A 57 3.03 -15.04 -14.39
N HIS A 58 3.99 -14.22 -14.81
CA HIS A 58 3.71 -12.98 -15.53
C HIS A 58 4.63 -12.78 -16.73
N ARG A 59 4.11 -12.22 -17.82
CA ARG A 59 4.90 -11.88 -19.04
C ARG A 59 5.40 -10.43 -19.04
N HIS A 60 4.65 -9.52 -18.42
CA HIS A 60 4.90 -8.06 -18.48
C HIS A 60 4.90 -7.40 -17.10
N ARG A 61 5.15 -8.18 -16.03
CA ARG A 61 5.15 -7.68 -14.66
C ARG A 61 6.41 -8.15 -13.95
N ALA A 62 7.16 -7.18 -13.42
CA ALA A 62 8.12 -7.44 -12.37
C ALA A 62 7.41 -7.27 -11.01
N GLU A 63 7.75 -8.13 -10.06
CA GLU A 63 7.32 -7.97 -8.67
C GLU A 63 8.56 -7.74 -7.80
N HIS A 64 8.46 -6.81 -6.86
CA HIS A 64 9.46 -6.58 -5.84
C HIS A 64 8.84 -6.88 -4.48
N TRP A 65 9.45 -7.79 -3.73
CA TRP A 65 8.94 -8.27 -2.45
C TRP A 65 9.89 -7.90 -1.32
N VAL A 66 9.35 -7.32 -0.26
CA VAL A 66 10.07 -6.98 0.97
C VAL A 66 9.34 -7.61 2.15
N VAL A 67 10.04 -8.42 2.93
CA VAL A 67 9.51 -8.96 4.19
C VAL A 67 9.66 -7.88 5.26
N VAL A 68 8.54 -7.27 5.65
CA VAL A 68 8.53 -6.17 6.64
C VAL A 68 8.56 -6.70 8.08
N ALA A 69 8.03 -7.90 8.32
CA ALA A 69 8.04 -8.56 9.62
C ALA A 69 7.95 -10.09 9.46
N GLY A 70 8.59 -10.82 10.37
CA GLY A 70 8.63 -12.29 10.37
C GLY A 70 9.63 -12.86 9.36
N THR A 71 9.38 -14.11 8.95
CA THR A 71 10.22 -14.85 8.00
C THR A 71 9.33 -15.48 6.94
N ALA A 72 9.74 -15.43 5.69
CA ALA A 72 9.02 -16.03 4.57
C ALA A 72 9.94 -16.94 3.76
N THR A 73 9.41 -18.09 3.33
CA THR A 73 10.06 -18.96 2.35
C THR A 73 9.59 -18.54 0.96
N VAL A 74 10.54 -18.32 0.04
CA VAL A 74 10.24 -17.88 -1.32
C VAL A 74 10.60 -18.98 -2.30
N THR A 75 9.65 -19.31 -3.19
CA THR A 75 9.90 -20.16 -4.34
C THR A 75 9.96 -19.30 -5.58
N ASN A 76 11.12 -19.26 -6.24
CA ASN A 76 11.27 -18.68 -7.56
C ASN A 76 11.27 -19.81 -8.59
N GLY A 77 10.34 -19.79 -9.54
CA GLY A 77 10.32 -20.77 -10.63
C GLY A 77 11.51 -20.57 -11.58
N THR A 78 11.96 -21.62 -12.24
CA THR A 78 12.76 -21.49 -13.46
C THR A 78 11.82 -21.05 -14.58
N GLN A 79 12.14 -19.96 -15.28
CA GLN A 79 11.29 -19.43 -16.37
C GLN A 79 11.08 -20.43 -17.51
#